data_AF-K9XEG5-F1
#
_entry.id   AF-K9XEG5-F1
#
_cell.length_a   1.000
_cell.length_b   1.000
_cell.length_c   1.000
_cell.angle_alpha   90.00
_cell.angle_beta   90.00
_cell.angle_gamma   90.00
#
_symmetry.space_group_name_H-M   'P 1'
#
loop_
_entity.id
_entity.type
_entity.pdbx_description
1 polymer ?
#
loop_
_entity_poly.entity_id
_entity_poly.type
_entity_poly.pdbx_seq_one_letter_code
_entity_poly.pdbx_strand_id
1 'polypeptide(L)'
;MTINQYEATAQTTYTWQVRYSTSPSDKLPRFETFATTSLLNRNGQQPPAAVTGPDDLGLWWPALPPRPTVDQIEQRQKPQEKPSTPELLKSVNYQITYIEGSKQRTLPTNYQVYRQVVKAYPSQRRLRLTLGVNNASVEKAEPL
;
A
#
# COMPACT_ATOMS: atom_id res chain seq x y z
N MET A 1 16.32 2.71 18.69
CA MET A 1 15.85 1.55 19.49
C MET A 1 16.27 0.26 18.80
N THR A 2 16.68 -0.78 19.54
CA THR A 2 17.13 -2.06 18.95
C THR A 2 16.05 -3.14 19.13
N ILE A 3 15.78 -3.88 18.06
CA ILE A 3 14.76 -4.94 18.02
C ILE A 3 15.33 -6.23 17.41
N ASN A 4 14.81 -7.37 17.85
CA ASN A 4 15.20 -8.70 17.37
C ASN A 4 13.98 -9.56 16.94
N GLN A 5 12.77 -9.11 17.23
CA GLN A 5 11.52 -9.73 16.77
C GLN A 5 10.69 -8.67 16.05
N TYR A 6 10.52 -8.86 14.76
CA TYR A 6 9.83 -7.90 13.90
C TYR A 6 9.25 -8.55 12.66
N GLU A 7 8.26 -7.89 12.11
CA GLU A 7 7.65 -8.16 10.82
C GLU A 7 7.44 -6.82 10.11
N ALA A 8 7.74 -6.77 8.81
CA ALA A 8 7.32 -5.65 7.96
C ALA A 8 6.28 -6.13 6.96
N THR A 9 5.28 -5.29 6.75
CA THR A 9 4.24 -5.54 5.76
C THR A 9 4.16 -4.40 4.75
N ALA A 10 3.78 -4.77 3.53
CA ALA A 10 3.42 -3.83 2.48
C ALA A 10 2.09 -4.27 1.88
N GLN A 11 1.02 -3.51 2.10
CA GLN A 11 -0.27 -3.77 1.48
C GLN A 11 -0.33 -3.05 0.14
N THR A 12 -0.16 -3.79 -0.94
CA THR A 12 -0.31 -3.28 -2.31
C THR A 12 -1.79 -3.29 -2.68
N THR A 13 -2.28 -2.20 -3.28
CA THR A 13 -3.70 -2.03 -3.58
C THR A 13 -3.89 -1.47 -4.98
N TYR A 14 -4.78 -2.11 -5.73
CA TYR A 14 -5.33 -1.60 -6.99
C TYR A 14 -6.73 -1.08 -6.75
N THR A 15 -7.03 0.13 -7.21
CA THR A 15 -8.37 0.73 -7.14
C THR A 15 -8.72 1.36 -8.47
N TRP A 16 -9.87 1.00 -9.04
CA TRP A 16 -10.43 1.76 -10.16
C TRP A 16 -11.03 3.06 -9.66
N GLN A 17 -10.68 4.16 -10.30
CA GLN A 17 -11.24 5.48 -10.03
C GLN A 17 -11.76 6.11 -11.33
N VAL A 18 -12.87 6.82 -11.24
CA VAL A 18 -13.40 7.65 -12.33
C VAL A 18 -13.54 9.08 -11.85
N ARG A 19 -13.08 10.01 -12.67
CA ARG A 19 -13.28 11.45 -12.48
C ARG A 19 -14.59 11.85 -13.15
N TYR A 20 -15.42 12.60 -12.45
CA TYR A 20 -16.64 13.22 -12.96
C TYR A 20 -16.44 14.73 -12.93
N SER A 21 -16.64 15.40 -14.07
CA SER A 21 -16.50 16.85 -14.17
C SER A 21 -17.64 17.47 -14.96
N THR A 22 -18.03 18.68 -14.59
CA THR A 22 -19.08 19.43 -15.29
C THR A 22 -18.57 20.18 -16.53
N SER A 23 -17.25 20.40 -16.59
CA SER A 23 -16.56 21.00 -17.72
C SER A 23 -15.10 20.52 -17.79
N PRO A 24 -14.39 20.75 -18.91
CA PRO A 24 -12.97 20.42 -19.02
C PRO A 24 -12.08 21.20 -18.04
N SER A 25 -12.48 22.42 -17.66
CA SER A 25 -11.77 23.32 -16.74
C SER A 25 -12.30 23.28 -15.31
N ASP A 26 -13.08 22.25 -14.98
CA ASP A 26 -13.67 22.07 -13.65
C ASP A 26 -12.57 21.98 -12.58
N LYS A 27 -12.60 22.95 -11.65
CA LYS A 27 -11.61 23.09 -10.58
C LYS A 27 -11.87 22.13 -9.41
N LEU A 28 -13.08 21.60 -9.29
CA LEU A 28 -13.48 20.72 -8.20
C LEU A 28 -14.19 19.47 -8.74
N PRO A 29 -13.50 18.67 -9.58
CA PRO A 29 -14.08 17.44 -10.10
C PRO A 29 -14.31 16.45 -8.96
N ARG A 30 -15.36 15.64 -9.09
CA ARG A 30 -15.64 14.55 -8.16
C ARG A 30 -14.92 13.29 -8.60
N PHE A 31 -14.38 12.53 -7.67
CA PHE A 31 -13.77 11.23 -7.93
C PHE A 31 -14.56 10.14 -7.24
N GLU A 32 -14.86 9.07 -7.97
CA GLU A 32 -15.52 7.88 -7.43
C GLU A 32 -14.62 6.67 -7.53
N THR A 33 -14.56 5.89 -6.46
CA THR A 33 -13.83 4.62 -6.42
C THR A 33 -14.78 3.45 -6.71
N PHE A 34 -14.30 2.50 -7.50
CA PHE A 34 -15.02 1.29 -7.88
C PHE A 34 -14.34 0.08 -7.22
N ALA A 35 -14.24 -1.02 -7.95
CA ALA A 35 -13.64 -2.24 -7.45
C ALA A 35 -12.19 -2.02 -7.00
N THR A 36 -11.84 -2.63 -5.87
CA THR A 36 -10.52 -2.57 -5.24
C THR A 36 -10.09 -3.99 -4.87
N THR A 37 -8.81 -4.30 -5.14
CA THR A 37 -8.16 -5.53 -4.67
C THR A 37 -6.88 -5.16 -3.94
N SER A 38 -6.54 -5.90 -2.90
CA SER A 38 -5.31 -5.67 -2.13
C SER A 38 -4.58 -6.98 -1.87
N LEU A 39 -3.25 -6.92 -1.75
CA LEU A 39 -2.41 -8.06 -1.40
C LEU A 39 -1.44 -7.66 -0.29
N LEU A 40 -1.42 -8.44 0.79
CA LEU A 40 -0.52 -8.23 1.90
C LEU A 40 0.81 -8.95 1.64
N ASN A 41 1.86 -8.17 1.49
CA ASN A 41 3.23 -8.66 1.40
C ASN A 41 3.78 -8.72 2.83
N ARG A 42 4.35 -9.85 3.25
CA ARG A 42 4.96 -9.99 4.59
C ARG A 42 6.41 -10.39 4.46
N ASN A 43 7.30 -9.60 5.05
CA ASN A 43 8.75 -9.85 5.11
C ASN A 43 9.42 -10.19 3.77
N GLY A 44 8.84 -9.73 2.65
CA GLY A 44 9.37 -10.03 1.33
C GLY A 44 9.23 -11.49 0.92
N GLN A 45 8.29 -12.23 1.52
CA GLN A 45 7.95 -13.58 1.14
C GLN A 45 6.80 -13.55 0.13
N GLN A 46 6.84 -14.46 -0.85
CA GLN A 46 5.79 -14.57 -1.87
C GLN A 46 4.43 -14.86 -1.22
N PRO A 47 3.42 -13.99 -1.38
CA PRO A 47 2.07 -14.27 -0.93
C PRO A 47 1.43 -15.42 -1.75
N PRO A 48 0.64 -16.31 -1.14
CA PRO A 48 -0.04 -17.38 -1.86
C PRO A 48 -1.01 -16.89 -2.96
N ALA A 49 -1.59 -15.70 -2.76
CA ALA A 49 -2.51 -15.07 -3.71
C ALA A 49 -1.80 -14.18 -4.75
N ALA A 50 -0.47 -14.21 -4.82
CA ALA A 50 0.27 -13.49 -5.85
C ALA A 50 0.01 -14.11 -7.23
N VAL A 51 -0.42 -13.28 -8.18
CA VAL A 51 -0.80 -13.71 -9.54
C VAL A 51 0.39 -13.61 -10.50
N THR A 52 1.34 -12.74 -10.20
CA THR A 52 2.56 -12.51 -10.98
C THR A 52 3.80 -12.53 -10.10
N GLY A 53 4.98 -12.48 -10.71
CA GLY A 53 6.22 -12.19 -10.00
C GLY A 53 6.20 -10.80 -9.32
N PRO A 54 7.15 -10.54 -8.40
CA PRO A 54 7.27 -9.23 -7.77
C PRO A 54 7.67 -8.15 -8.80
N ASP A 55 7.34 -6.89 -8.50
CA ASP A 55 7.77 -5.74 -9.28
C ASP A 55 9.24 -5.36 -9.04
N ASP A 56 9.70 -4.26 -9.64
CA ASP A 56 11.08 -3.74 -9.52
C ASP A 56 11.48 -3.38 -8.07
N LEU A 57 10.49 -3.18 -7.18
CA LEU A 57 10.69 -2.91 -5.76
C LEU A 57 10.62 -4.20 -4.92
N GLY A 58 10.42 -5.35 -5.55
CA GLY A 58 10.25 -6.63 -4.87
C GLY A 58 8.88 -6.80 -4.22
N LEU A 59 7.85 -6.09 -4.70
CA LEU A 59 6.48 -6.17 -4.17
C LEU A 59 5.60 -7.02 -5.07
N TRP A 60 4.84 -7.93 -4.46
CA TRP A 60 3.78 -8.68 -5.11
C TRP A 60 2.49 -7.84 -5.15
N TRP A 61 1.82 -7.88 -6.28
CA TRP A 61 0.56 -7.17 -6.53
C TRP A 61 -0.61 -8.14 -6.63
N PRO A 62 -1.83 -7.75 -6.17
CA PRO A 62 -3.02 -8.57 -6.31
C PRO A 62 -3.43 -8.73 -7.78
N ALA A 63 -4.37 -9.64 -8.04
CA ALA A 63 -5.12 -9.63 -9.29
C ALA A 63 -5.73 -8.25 -9.55
N LEU A 64 -5.79 -7.83 -10.82
CA LEU A 64 -6.50 -6.61 -11.19
C LEU A 64 -7.98 -6.72 -10.80
N PRO A 65 -8.56 -5.70 -10.14
CA PRO A 65 -9.99 -5.68 -9.90
C PRO A 65 -10.73 -5.57 -11.25
N PRO A 66 -11.97 -6.08 -11.34
CA PRO A 66 -12.76 -5.91 -12.56
C PRO A 66 -12.92 -4.43 -12.89
N ARG A 67 -12.65 -4.08 -14.15
CA ARG A 67 -12.85 -2.71 -14.64
C ARG A 67 -14.34 -2.37 -14.56
N PRO A 68 -14.72 -1.18 -14.04
CA PRO A 68 -16.13 -0.81 -13.96
C PRO A 68 -16.74 -0.72 -15.36
N THR A 69 -17.98 -1.19 -15.48
CA THR A 69 -18.74 -1.13 -16.74
C THR A 69 -19.28 0.27 -16.99
N VAL A 70 -19.68 0.55 -18.24
CA VAL A 70 -20.33 1.83 -18.60
C VAL A 70 -21.58 2.05 -17.73
N ASP A 71 -22.44 1.04 -17.59
CA ASP A 71 -23.64 1.13 -16.76
C ASP A 71 -23.34 1.50 -15.30
N GLN A 72 -22.29 0.90 -14.70
CA GLN A 72 -21.89 1.21 -13.33
C GLN A 72 -21.40 2.66 -13.18
N ILE A 73 -20.76 3.19 -14.21
CA ILE A 73 -20.25 4.57 -14.24
C ILE A 73 -21.41 5.55 -14.39
N GLU A 74 -22.33 5.29 -15.30
CA GLU A 74 -23.51 6.13 -15.57
C GLU A 74 -24.47 6.15 -14.37
N GLN A 75 -24.64 5.02 -13.67
CA GLN A 75 -25.44 4.95 -12.44
C GLN A 75 -24.93 5.89 -11.33
N ARG A 76 -23.63 6.20 -11.31
CA ARG A 76 -23.02 7.10 -10.32
C ARG A 76 -22.85 8.53 -10.82
N GLN A 77 -23.21 8.82 -12.06
CA GLN A 77 -23.12 10.13 -12.68
C GLN A 77 -24.21 11.06 -12.15
N LYS A 78 -23.85 12.28 -11.78
CA LYS A 78 -24.82 13.33 -11.42
C LYS A 78 -25.18 14.17 -12.66
N PRO A 79 -26.31 14.91 -12.63
CA PRO A 79 -26.67 15.80 -13.73
C PRO A 79 -25.52 16.73 -14.12
N GLN A 80 -25.33 16.92 -15.42
CA GLN A 80 -24.29 17.77 -16.03
C GLN A 80 -22.84 17.31 -15.86
N GLU A 81 -22.58 16.26 -15.07
CA GLU A 81 -21.25 15.66 -15.04
C GLU A 81 -20.98 14.87 -16.32
N LYS A 82 -19.71 14.73 -16.67
CA LYS A 82 -19.21 13.81 -17.68
C LYS A 82 -18.14 12.93 -17.03
N PRO A 83 -18.28 11.59 -17.11
CA PRO A 83 -17.26 10.69 -16.59
C PRO A 83 -16.01 10.68 -17.49
N SER A 84 -14.84 10.53 -16.89
CA SER A 84 -13.60 10.18 -17.58
C SER A 84 -13.57 8.69 -17.90
N THR A 85 -12.56 8.27 -18.66
CA THR A 85 -12.18 6.85 -18.69
C THR A 85 -11.78 6.38 -17.28
N PRO A 86 -12.14 5.16 -16.86
CA PRO A 86 -11.63 4.58 -15.64
C PRO A 86 -10.11 4.50 -15.64
N GLU A 87 -9.51 4.95 -14.54
CA GLU A 87 -8.08 4.93 -14.28
C GLU A 87 -7.78 3.95 -13.14
N LEU A 88 -6.70 3.18 -13.29
CA LEU A 88 -6.27 2.23 -12.27
C LEU A 88 -5.23 2.88 -11.37
N LEU A 89 -5.61 3.15 -10.13
CA LEU A 89 -4.70 3.68 -9.11
C LEU A 89 -3.96 2.55 -8.40
N LYS A 90 -2.66 2.79 -8.16
CA LYS A 90 -1.77 1.93 -7.39
C LYS A 90 -1.40 2.62 -6.09
N SER A 91 -1.52 1.93 -4.97
CA SER A 91 -1.01 2.41 -3.69
C SER A 91 -0.34 1.30 -2.89
N VAL A 92 0.56 1.69 -1.99
CA VAL A 92 1.24 0.78 -1.07
C VAL A 92 1.21 1.38 0.33
N ASN A 93 0.70 0.63 1.30
CA ASN A 93 0.74 1.00 2.71
C ASN A 93 1.80 0.14 3.40
N TYR A 94 2.84 0.78 3.94
CA TYR A 94 3.93 0.10 4.63
C TYR A 94 3.74 0.19 6.15
N GLN A 95 3.90 -0.94 6.82
CA GLN A 95 3.89 -1.02 8.27
C GLN A 95 5.03 -1.88 8.77
N ILE A 96 5.48 -1.61 9.99
CA ILE A 96 6.39 -2.46 10.74
C ILE A 96 5.77 -2.78 12.09
N THR A 97 5.79 -4.06 12.42
CA THR A 97 5.38 -4.61 13.70
C THR A 97 6.61 -5.09 14.43
N TYR A 98 6.81 -4.70 15.68
CA TYR A 98 7.95 -5.13 16.49
C TYR A 98 7.55 -5.27 17.97
N ILE A 99 8.37 -6.01 18.73
CA ILE A 99 8.20 -6.15 20.18
C ILE A 99 9.10 -5.16 20.91
N GLU A 100 8.53 -4.37 21.82
CA GLU A 100 9.23 -3.46 22.72
C GLU A 100 8.88 -3.82 24.18
N GLY A 101 9.85 -4.43 24.87
CA GLY A 101 9.59 -5.07 26.17
C GLY A 101 8.62 -6.24 26.01
N SER A 102 7.43 -6.12 26.61
CA SER A 102 6.33 -7.10 26.51
C SER A 102 5.19 -6.66 25.59
N LYS A 103 5.31 -5.51 24.92
CA LYS A 103 4.25 -4.94 24.08
C LYS A 103 4.60 -5.06 22.60
N GLN A 104 3.65 -5.54 21.82
CA GLN A 104 3.69 -5.46 20.37
C GLN A 104 3.27 -4.06 19.92
N ARG A 105 4.04 -3.46 19.01
CA ARG A 105 3.73 -2.18 18.38
C ARG A 105 3.71 -2.35 16.88
N THR A 106 2.68 -1.80 16.23
CA THR A 106 2.58 -1.68 14.78
C THR A 106 2.57 -0.21 14.43
N LEU A 107 3.54 0.23 13.64
CA LEU A 107 3.68 1.63 13.23
C LEU A 107 3.73 1.74 11.70
N PRO A 108 3.20 2.84 11.13
CA PRO A 108 3.40 3.15 9.73
C PRO A 108 4.90 3.38 9.45
N THR A 109 5.31 3.05 8.23
CA THR A 109 6.69 3.23 7.78
C THR A 109 6.77 3.53 6.29
N ASN A 110 7.96 3.39 5.70
CA ASN A 110 8.23 3.64 4.29
C ASN A 110 8.88 2.41 3.63
N TYR A 111 9.02 2.50 2.30
CA TYR A 111 9.61 1.44 1.49
C TYR A 111 11.03 1.08 1.93
N GLN A 112 11.86 2.06 2.30
CA GLN A 112 13.25 1.83 2.70
C GLN A 112 13.33 0.96 3.94
N VAL A 113 12.50 1.23 4.96
CA VAL A 113 12.40 0.39 6.16
C VAL A 113 11.91 -1.01 5.83
N TYR A 114 10.83 -1.13 5.04
CA TYR A 114 10.34 -2.43 4.57
C TYR A 114 11.46 -3.23 3.89
N ARG A 115 12.20 -2.62 2.97
CA ARG A 115 13.28 -3.29 2.23
C ARG A 115 14.42 -3.74 3.15
N GLN A 116 14.75 -2.99 4.18
CA GLN A 116 15.77 -3.39 5.16
C GLN A 116 15.30 -4.61 5.98
N VAL A 117 14.03 -4.64 6.37
CA VAL A 117 13.44 -5.82 7.03
C VAL A 117 13.47 -7.04 6.10
N VAL A 118 13.06 -6.90 4.83
CA VAL A 118 13.13 -7.99 3.85
C VAL A 118 14.54 -8.57 3.74
N LYS A 119 15.58 -7.73 3.74
CA LYS A 119 16.98 -8.18 3.67
C LYS A 119 17.45 -8.86 4.96
N ALA A 120 16.98 -8.39 6.12
CA ALA A 120 17.42 -8.87 7.43
C ALA A 120 16.68 -10.14 7.88
N TYR A 121 15.42 -10.29 7.48
CA TYR A 121 14.51 -11.34 7.96
C TYR A 121 15.01 -12.78 7.75
N PRO A 122 15.59 -13.18 6.59
CA PRO A 122 16.07 -14.55 6.38
C PRO A 122 17.15 -15.01 7.36
N SER A 123 17.89 -14.06 7.95
CA SER A 123 18.95 -14.35 8.93
C SER A 123 18.59 -13.86 10.33
N GLN A 124 17.34 -13.42 10.54
CA GLN A 124 16.84 -12.88 11.81
C GLN A 124 17.79 -11.83 12.44
N ARG A 125 18.46 -11.03 11.61
CA ARG A 125 19.41 -10.01 12.08
C ARG A 125 18.70 -8.98 12.93
N ARG A 126 19.34 -8.49 13.98
CA ARG A 126 18.77 -7.39 14.77
C ARG A 126 18.74 -6.11 13.95
N LEU A 127 17.74 -5.28 14.21
CA LEU A 127 17.61 -3.99 13.55
C LEU A 127 17.66 -2.87 14.59
N ARG A 128 18.31 -1.77 14.23
CA ARG A 128 18.20 -0.48 14.90
C ARG A 128 17.16 0.36 14.18
N LEU A 129 16.07 0.68 14.87
CA LEU A 129 15.02 1.57 14.38
C LEU A 129 15.24 3.01 14.84
N THR A 130 14.99 3.93 13.91
CA THR A 130 14.82 5.37 14.17
C THR A 130 13.36 5.72 13.98
N LEU A 131 12.75 6.21 15.06
CA LEU A 131 11.35 6.61 15.10
C LEU A 131 11.21 8.06 14.59
N GLY A 132 10.08 8.34 13.96
CA GLY A 132 9.73 9.68 13.50
C GLY A 132 9.15 10.56 14.61
N VAL A 133 8.63 11.73 14.21
CA VAL A 133 8.02 12.71 15.12
C VAL A 133 6.97 12.04 16.01
N ASN A 134 7.02 12.33 17.33
CA ASN A 134 6.14 11.76 18.35
C ASN A 134 6.15 10.22 18.43
N ASN A 135 7.17 9.56 17.90
CA ASN A 135 7.24 8.09 17.82
C ASN A 135 6.06 7.45 17.07
N ALA A 136 5.42 8.20 16.17
CA ALA A 136 4.21 7.76 15.46
C ALA A 136 4.50 6.94 14.19
N SER A 137 5.76 6.85 13.77
CA SER A 137 6.20 6.12 12.59
C SER A 137 7.63 5.61 12.76
N VAL A 138 8.05 4.68 11.90
CA VAL A 138 9.46 4.28 11.77
C VAL A 138 10.01 4.88 10.49
N GLU A 139 11.05 5.70 10.59
CA GLU A 139 11.63 6.40 9.44
C GLU A 139 12.85 5.69 8.87
N LYS A 140 13.62 5.01 9.72
CA LYS A 140 14.82 4.24 9.31
C LYS A 140 14.92 2.93 10.07
N ALA A 141 15.46 1.93 9.40
CA ALA A 141 15.85 0.64 9.97
C ALA A 141 17.24 0.28 9.45
N GLU A 142 18.15 -0.05 10.35
CA GLU A 142 19.53 -0.37 10.02
C GLU A 142 19.90 -1.74 10.60
N PRO A 143 20.52 -2.63 9.81
CA PRO A 143 21.03 -3.89 10.35
C PRO A 143 22.18 -3.63 11.32
N LEU A 144 22.19 -4.42 12.41
CA LEU A 144 23.30 -4.47 13.37
C LEU A 144 24.22 -5.66 13.08
#